data_AF-A0AAU0RG81-F1
#
_entry.id   AF-A0AAU0RG81-F1
#
_cell.length_a   1.000
_cell.length_b   1.000
_cell.length_c   1.000
_cell.angle_alpha   90.00
_cell.angle_beta   90.00
_cell.angle_gamma   90.00
#
_symmetry.space_group_name_H-M   'P 1'
#
loop_
_entity.id
_entity.type
_entity.pdbx_description
1 polymer ?
#
loop_
_entity_poly.entity_id
_entity_poly.type
_entity_poly.pdbx_seq_one_letter_code
_entity_poly.pdbx_strand_id
1 'polypeptide(L)'
;MQQHVTVKPLPFFYVGQTITNDRISSFKTQKHPLLTQAIGKSDTCSVWYSKEHFVKLLEEIEFAGGDGIRISFGTYEAGHQYEGQTCLLFNTTRATEVGGAITHTNVILENEPDFAERSAQERDIIHFPGEDPIVKDFNLGSPCPPFCNDGGPK
;
A
#
# COMPACT_ATOMS: atom_id res chain seq x y z
N MET A 1 -28.52 7.96 -13.38
CA MET A 1 -27.70 7.05 -14.21
C MET A 1 -26.30 7.05 -13.61
N GLN A 2 -25.90 5.99 -12.91
CA GLN A 2 -24.54 5.86 -12.39
C GLN A 2 -23.61 5.55 -13.56
N GLN A 3 -22.59 6.39 -13.78
CA GLN A 3 -21.54 6.11 -14.76
C GLN A 3 -20.76 4.88 -14.28
N HIS A 4 -20.98 3.76 -14.94
CA HIS A 4 -20.21 2.54 -14.72
C HIS A 4 -18.82 2.74 -15.34
N VAL A 5 -17.81 2.95 -14.50
CA VAL A 5 -16.41 3.04 -14.93
C VAL A 5 -15.77 1.70 -14.66
N THR A 6 -15.65 0.87 -15.69
CA THR A 6 -14.69 -0.24 -15.69
C THR A 6 -13.31 0.39 -15.64
N VAL A 7 -12.66 0.37 -14.48
CA VAL A 7 -11.31 0.93 -14.29
C VAL A 7 -10.33 -0.02 -14.98
N LYS A 8 -10.11 0.17 -16.29
CA LYS A 8 -9.05 -0.53 -17.00
C LYS A 8 -7.71 0.00 -16.48
N PRO A 9 -6.82 -0.84 -15.95
CA PRO A 9 -5.49 -0.39 -15.56
C PRO A 9 -4.78 0.21 -16.77
N LEU A 10 -3.96 1.24 -16.53
CA LEU A 10 -3.09 1.76 -17.58
C LEU A 10 -2.24 0.60 -18.14
N PRO A 11 -1.95 0.59 -19.45
CA PRO A 11 -1.04 -0.41 -20.01
C PRO A 11 0.30 -0.38 -19.27
N PHE A 12 1.08 -1.45 -19.32
CA PHE A 12 2.43 -1.39 -18.80
C PHE A 12 3.22 -0.30 -19.52
N PHE A 13 3.56 0.77 -18.80
CA PHE A 13 4.44 1.81 -19.29
C PHE A 13 5.50 2.11 -18.23
N TYR A 14 6.73 2.24 -18.69
CA TYR A 14 7.85 2.64 -17.85
C TYR A 14 8.02 4.16 -17.96
N VAL A 15 8.26 4.80 -16.83
CA VAL A 15 8.53 6.23 -16.77
C VAL A 15 10.04 6.43 -16.70
N GLY A 16 10.57 7.26 -17.60
CA GLY A 16 12.00 7.61 -17.59
C GLY A 16 12.41 8.37 -16.33
N GLN A 17 13.68 8.28 -15.95
CA GLN A 17 14.22 8.84 -14.71
C GLN A 17 13.92 10.34 -14.55
N THR A 18 14.01 11.14 -15.62
CA THR A 18 13.69 12.58 -15.61
C THR A 18 12.26 12.83 -15.15
N ILE A 19 11.29 12.19 -15.80
CA ILE A 19 9.86 12.36 -15.47
C ILE A 19 9.58 11.87 -14.04
N THR A 20 10.22 10.78 -13.61
CA THR A 20 10.13 10.28 -12.24
C THR A 20 10.62 11.32 -11.23
N ASN A 21 11.80 11.90 -11.44
CA ASN A 21 12.37 12.93 -10.57
C ASN A 21 11.52 14.21 -10.55
N ASP A 22 11.01 14.63 -11.71
CA ASP A 22 10.15 15.82 -11.82
C ASP A 22 8.85 15.65 -11.03
N ARG A 23 8.24 14.47 -11.09
CA ARG A 23 7.02 14.14 -10.31
C ARG A 23 7.30 14.09 -8.81
N ILE A 24 8.40 13.48 -8.39
CA ILE A 24 8.83 13.45 -6.99
C ILE A 24 9.05 14.89 -6.49
N SER A 25 9.80 15.70 -7.25
CA SER A 25 10.08 17.10 -6.92
C SER A 25 8.79 17.94 -6.83
N SER A 26 7.88 17.76 -7.78
CA SER A 26 6.58 18.46 -7.78
C SER A 26 5.75 18.11 -6.55
N PHE A 27 5.68 16.83 -6.16
CA PHE A 27 4.98 16.44 -4.93
C PHE A 27 5.61 17.08 -3.70
N LYS A 28 6.95 16.99 -3.56
CA LYS A 28 7.70 17.53 -2.43
C LYS A 28 7.59 19.06 -2.30
N THR A 29 7.49 19.78 -3.42
CA THR A 29 7.48 21.25 -3.43
C THR A 29 6.07 21.85 -3.39
N GLN A 30 5.05 21.11 -3.82
CA GLN A 30 3.69 21.64 -3.95
C GLN A 30 2.72 21.01 -2.95
N LYS A 31 2.59 19.67 -2.93
CA LYS A 31 1.55 18.99 -2.14
C LYS A 31 2.01 18.68 -0.72
N HIS A 32 3.24 18.19 -0.56
CA HIS A 32 3.79 17.81 0.75
C HIS A 32 3.82 18.96 1.78
N PRO A 33 4.18 20.22 1.41
CA PRO A 33 4.16 21.32 2.38
C PRO A 33 2.76 21.65 2.88
N LEU A 34 1.74 21.53 2.01
CA LEU A 34 0.34 21.77 2.38
C LEU A 34 -0.16 20.70 3.38
N LEU A 35 0.19 19.43 3.14
CA LEU A 35 -0.15 18.33 4.05
C LEU A 35 0.57 18.49 5.39
N THR A 36 1.87 18.75 5.34
CA THR A 36 2.72 19.00 6.51
C THR A 36 2.20 20.16 7.36
N GLN A 37 1.79 21.26 6.72
CA GLN A 37 1.20 22.42 7.41
C GLN A 37 -0.14 22.06 8.07
N ALA A 38 -1.00 21.31 7.38
CA ALA A 38 -2.32 20.93 7.89
C ALA A 38 -2.22 20.04 9.14
N ILE A 39 -1.25 19.12 9.20
CA ILE A 39 -1.07 18.20 10.33
C ILE A 39 -0.11 18.73 11.41
N GLY A 40 0.54 19.88 11.18
CA GLY A 40 1.48 20.48 12.13
C GLY A 40 2.82 19.76 12.30
N LYS A 41 3.13 18.77 11.45
CA LYS A 41 4.38 18.01 11.43
C LYS A 41 4.66 17.47 10.03
N SER A 42 5.89 17.02 9.76
CA SER A 42 6.24 16.48 8.43
C SER A 42 5.33 15.30 8.07
N ASP A 43 4.73 15.35 6.89
CA ASP A 43 3.95 14.21 6.35
C ASP A 43 4.86 13.19 5.62
N THR A 44 4.31 12.04 5.24
CA THR A 44 4.96 10.98 4.48
C THR A 44 5.29 11.43 3.04
N CYS A 45 6.54 11.25 2.62
CA CYS A 45 6.97 11.50 1.24
C CYS A 45 6.94 10.25 0.36
N SER A 46 7.26 9.11 0.95
CA SER A 46 7.36 7.82 0.28
C SER A 46 7.16 6.69 1.29
N VAL A 47 6.76 5.52 0.77
CA VAL A 47 6.71 4.27 1.53
C VAL A 47 7.60 3.27 0.82
N TRP A 48 8.54 2.68 1.55
CA TRP A 48 9.45 1.69 1.00
C TRP A 48 8.97 0.27 1.32
N TYR A 49 9.10 -0.61 0.33
CA TYR A 49 8.83 -2.03 0.44
C TYR A 49 10.03 -2.81 -0.09
N SER A 50 10.49 -3.79 0.67
CA SER A 50 11.42 -4.80 0.18
C SER A 50 10.78 -5.68 -0.91
N LYS A 51 11.60 -6.40 -1.67
CA LYS A 51 11.14 -7.45 -2.59
C LYS A 51 10.29 -8.51 -1.85
N GLU A 52 10.71 -8.90 -0.64
CA GLU A 52 10.03 -9.88 0.20
C GLU A 52 8.57 -9.50 0.45
N HIS A 53 8.30 -8.22 0.77
CA HIS A 53 6.94 -7.72 0.97
C HIS A 53 6.06 -7.97 -0.25
N PHE A 54 6.59 -7.76 -1.46
CA PHE A 54 5.82 -8.00 -2.68
C PHE A 54 5.64 -9.48 -2.98
N VAL A 55 6.60 -10.34 -2.64
CA VAL A 55 6.43 -11.79 -2.76
C VAL A 55 5.30 -12.26 -1.84
N LYS A 56 5.33 -11.87 -0.57
CA LYS A 56 4.25 -12.19 0.38
C LYS A 56 2.91 -11.56 -0.01
N LEU A 57 2.92 -10.36 -0.59
CA LEU A 57 1.71 -9.76 -1.15
C LEU A 57 1.08 -10.63 -2.25
N LEU A 58 1.90 -11.16 -3.15
CA LEU A 58 1.43 -12.02 -4.23
C LEU A 58 0.85 -13.33 -3.69
N GLU A 59 1.52 -13.95 -2.70
CA GLU A 59 1.00 -15.13 -2.01
C GLU A 59 -0.39 -14.84 -1.40
N GLU A 60 -0.57 -13.71 -0.72
CA GLU A 60 -1.86 -13.32 -0.14
C GLU A 60 -2.94 -13.05 -1.21
N ILE A 61 -2.57 -12.50 -2.37
CA ILE A 61 -3.50 -12.32 -3.49
C ILE A 61 -3.96 -13.67 -4.00
N GLU A 62 -3.03 -14.59 -4.26
CA GLU A 62 -3.34 -15.94 -4.76
C GLU A 62 -4.21 -16.71 -3.76
N PHE A 63 -3.84 -16.67 -2.48
CA PHE A 63 -4.55 -17.36 -1.43
C PHE A 63 -5.97 -16.81 -1.21
N ALA A 64 -6.15 -15.50 -1.35
CA ALA A 64 -7.47 -14.88 -1.35
C ALA A 64 -8.20 -15.02 -2.71
N GLY A 65 -7.71 -15.81 -3.67
CA GLY A 65 -8.33 -15.96 -5.00
C GLY A 65 -8.50 -14.63 -5.74
N GLY A 66 -7.62 -13.68 -5.45
CA GLY A 66 -7.68 -12.30 -5.92
C GLY A 66 -7.14 -12.13 -7.34
N ASP A 67 -7.53 -11.02 -7.96
CA ASP A 67 -7.14 -10.66 -9.32
C ASP A 67 -6.31 -9.37 -9.39
N GLY A 68 -6.03 -8.76 -8.23
CA GLY A 68 -5.29 -7.52 -8.14
C GLY A 68 -5.25 -6.92 -6.74
N ILE A 69 -4.71 -5.70 -6.68
CA ILE A 69 -4.62 -4.90 -5.47
C ILE A 69 -5.20 -3.52 -5.71
N ARG A 70 -6.04 -3.08 -4.76
CA ARG A 70 -6.39 -1.68 -4.58
C ARG A 70 -5.50 -1.06 -3.51
N ILE A 71 -4.78 -0.01 -3.88
CA ILE A 71 -4.01 0.79 -2.93
C ILE A 71 -4.80 2.06 -2.62
N SER A 72 -5.21 2.21 -1.37
CA SER A 72 -5.86 3.43 -0.87
C SER A 72 -4.88 4.28 -0.09
N PHE A 73 -5.05 5.60 -0.14
CA PHE A 73 -4.37 6.51 0.78
C PHE A 73 -5.18 6.60 2.08
N GLY A 74 -4.51 6.41 3.21
CA GLY A 74 -5.08 6.52 4.54
C GLY A 74 -4.29 7.49 5.41
N THR A 75 -4.68 7.54 6.69
CA THR A 75 -4.01 8.35 7.71
C THR A 75 -3.93 7.52 8.99
N TYR A 76 -2.77 7.52 9.65
CA TYR A 76 -2.62 6.82 10.93
C TYR A 76 -3.51 7.45 12.02
N GLU A 77 -4.08 6.59 12.84
CA GLU A 77 -4.95 6.94 13.95
C GLU A 77 -4.22 7.63 15.12
N ALA A 78 -5.01 8.25 16.01
CA ALA A 78 -4.49 8.88 17.21
C ALA A 78 -3.79 7.88 18.15
N GLY A 79 -2.63 8.26 18.68
CA GLY A 79 -1.80 7.40 19.54
C GLY A 79 -0.82 6.50 18.78
N HIS A 80 -0.89 6.44 17.45
CA HIS A 80 0.14 5.77 16.65
C HIS A 80 1.42 6.61 16.58
N GLN A 81 2.60 6.00 16.49
CA GLN A 81 3.88 6.73 16.37
C GLN A 81 3.93 7.68 15.16
N TYR A 82 3.15 7.37 14.11
CA TYR A 82 3.03 8.15 12.88
C TYR A 82 1.66 8.86 12.77
N GLU A 83 0.94 9.04 13.87
CA GLU A 83 -0.41 9.66 13.94
C GLU A 83 -0.58 10.80 12.94
N GLY A 84 -1.65 10.82 12.16
CA GLY A 84 -1.92 11.92 11.23
C GLY A 84 -1.07 11.94 9.95
N GLN A 85 -0.02 11.13 9.83
CA GLN A 85 0.72 10.99 8.57
C GLN A 85 -0.04 10.12 7.57
N THR A 86 0.15 10.42 6.28
CA THR A 86 -0.39 9.64 5.16
C THR A 86 0.22 8.24 5.16
N CYS A 87 -0.61 7.22 4.98
CA CYS A 87 -0.21 5.82 4.81
C CYS A 87 -0.85 5.20 3.56
N LEU A 88 -0.38 4.02 3.17
CA LEU A 88 -0.99 3.24 2.08
C LEU A 88 -1.70 2.04 2.69
N LEU A 89 -2.87 1.69 2.15
CA LEU A 89 -3.65 0.52 2.56
C LEU A 89 -3.85 -0.37 1.35
N PHE A 90 -3.41 -1.62 1.45
CA PHE A 90 -3.43 -2.59 0.37
C PHE A 90 -4.61 -3.53 0.59
N ASN A 91 -5.52 -3.60 -0.38
CA ASN A 91 -6.63 -4.54 -0.35
C ASN A 91 -6.59 -5.43 -1.59
N THR A 92 -6.59 -6.74 -1.38
CA THR A 92 -6.81 -7.71 -2.46
C THR A 92 -8.18 -7.50 -3.06
N THR A 93 -8.28 -7.59 -4.39
CA THR A 93 -9.55 -7.50 -5.12
C THR A 93 -9.90 -8.81 -5.81
N ARG A 94 -11.18 -9.00 -6.15
CA ARG A 94 -11.67 -10.05 -7.05
C ARG A 94 -12.50 -9.46 -8.18
N ALA A 95 -12.38 -10.03 -9.37
CA ALA A 95 -13.25 -9.76 -10.50
C ALA A 95 -14.65 -10.29 -10.19
N THR A 96 -15.64 -9.44 -10.38
CA THR A 96 -17.07 -9.77 -10.26
C THR A 96 -17.80 -9.18 -11.45
N GLU A 97 -18.59 -10.00 -12.13
CA GLU A 97 -19.42 -9.55 -13.24
C GLU A 97 -20.75 -9.02 -12.69
N VAL A 98 -21.00 -7.73 -12.88
CA VAL A 98 -22.24 -7.08 -12.45
C VAL A 98 -22.84 -6.37 -13.66
N GLY A 99 -23.98 -6.88 -14.16
CA GLY A 99 -24.69 -6.27 -15.28
C GLY A 99 -23.90 -6.23 -16.59
N GLY A 100 -23.07 -7.25 -16.86
CA GLY A 100 -22.25 -7.34 -18.07
C GLY A 100 -20.96 -6.52 -18.04
N ALA A 101 -20.60 -5.94 -16.89
CA ALA A 101 -19.33 -5.26 -16.66
C ALA A 101 -18.50 -5.99 -15.60
N ILE A 102 -17.19 -6.12 -15.86
CA ILE A 102 -16.24 -6.62 -14.87
C ILE A 102 -15.94 -5.49 -13.89
N THR A 103 -16.11 -5.77 -12.59
CA THR A 103 -15.78 -4.87 -11.49
C THR A 103 -14.85 -5.57 -10.51
N HIS A 104 -13.91 -4.82 -9.94
CA HIS A 104 -12.95 -5.34 -8.96
C HIS A 104 -13.42 -4.96 -7.56
N THR A 105 -13.84 -5.92 -6.76
CA THR A 105 -14.38 -5.67 -5.41
C THR A 105 -13.33 -6.07 -4.37
N ASN A 106 -13.19 -5.30 -3.30
CA ASN A 106 -12.27 -5.64 -2.21
C ASN A 106 -12.68 -6.97 -1.57
N VAL A 107 -11.71 -7.84 -1.34
CA VAL A 107 -11.89 -9.01 -0.49
C VAL A 107 -11.87 -8.52 0.96
N ILE A 108 -12.94 -8.81 1.70
CA ILE A 108 -13.04 -8.56 3.13
C ILE A 108 -12.76 -9.91 3.79
N LEU A 109 -11.55 -10.09 4.32
CA LEU A 109 -11.08 -11.38 4.81
C LEU A 109 -12.01 -11.97 5.86
N GLU A 110 -12.58 -11.14 6.73
CA GLU A 110 -13.49 -11.52 7.81
C GLU A 110 -14.81 -12.13 7.29
N ASN A 111 -15.17 -11.86 6.04
CA ASN A 111 -16.37 -12.40 5.39
C ASN A 111 -16.09 -13.68 4.62
N GLU A 112 -14.84 -14.14 4.55
CA GLU A 112 -14.47 -15.35 3.84
C GLU A 112 -14.80 -16.59 4.68
N PRO A 113 -15.31 -17.68 4.07
CA PRO A 113 -15.78 -18.85 4.80
C PRO A 113 -14.67 -19.59 5.55
N ASP A 114 -13.43 -19.47 5.10
CA ASP A 114 -12.23 -20.05 5.69
C ASP A 114 -11.53 -19.11 6.69
N PHE A 115 -12.09 -17.91 6.95
CA PHE A 115 -11.46 -16.90 7.80
C PHE A 115 -11.05 -17.44 9.18
N ALA A 116 -11.88 -18.26 9.82
CA ALA A 116 -11.58 -18.81 11.14
C ALA A 116 -10.37 -19.76 11.13
N GLU A 117 -10.18 -20.53 10.06
CA GLU A 117 -9.04 -21.44 9.89
C GLU A 117 -7.80 -20.65 9.51
N ARG A 118 -7.92 -19.75 8.53
CA ARG A 118 -6.86 -18.87 8.03
C ARG A 118 -6.30 -17.93 9.10
N SER A 119 -7.17 -17.35 9.94
CA SER A 119 -6.74 -16.47 11.03
C SER A 119 -6.04 -17.22 12.18
N ALA A 120 -6.20 -18.54 12.25
CA ALA A 120 -5.55 -19.40 13.24
C ALA A 120 -4.21 -19.98 12.77
N GLN A 121 -3.85 -19.84 11.49
CA GLN A 121 -2.57 -20.31 10.95
C GLN A 121 -1.42 -19.44 11.48
N GLU A 122 -0.30 -20.08 11.82
CA GLU A 122 0.94 -19.35 12.15
C GLU A 122 1.40 -18.57 10.92
N ARG A 123 1.50 -17.26 11.07
CA ARG A 123 1.97 -16.39 9.99
C ARG A 123 3.49 -16.40 9.97
N ASP A 124 4.06 -16.56 8.77
CA ASP A 124 5.49 -16.30 8.56
C ASP A 124 5.79 -14.86 8.95
N ILE A 125 6.57 -14.68 10.01
CA ILE A 125 7.04 -13.37 10.42
C ILE A 125 8.13 -12.96 9.43
N ILE A 126 7.95 -11.83 8.74
CA ILE A 126 9.02 -11.28 7.90
C ILE A 126 10.14 -10.84 8.84
N HIS A 127 11.20 -11.63 8.91
CA HIS A 127 12.39 -11.32 9.71
C HIS A 127 13.28 -10.33 8.95
N PHE A 128 13.23 -9.05 9.33
CA PHE A 128 14.23 -8.10 8.89
C PHE A 128 15.52 -8.29 9.71
N PRO A 129 16.70 -8.38 9.07
CA PRO A 129 17.96 -8.49 9.79
C PRO A 129 18.17 -7.31 10.74
N GLY A 130 18.20 -7.57 12.05
CA GLY A 130 18.45 -6.55 13.08
C GLY A 130 17.21 -5.91 13.72
N GLU A 131 16.00 -6.36 13.39
CA GLU A 131 14.76 -5.93 14.04
C GLU A 131 14.08 -7.08 14.79
N ASP A 132 13.47 -6.77 15.94
CA ASP A 132 12.63 -7.72 16.65
C ASP A 132 11.39 -8.06 15.80
N PRO A 133 10.91 -9.31 15.82
CA PRO A 133 9.74 -9.72 15.04
C PRO A 133 8.50 -8.91 15.41
N ILE A 134 8.06 -8.01 14.52
CA ILE A 134 6.83 -7.24 14.70
C ILE A 134 5.65 -8.05 14.15
N VAL A 135 4.78 -8.53 15.04
CA VAL A 135 3.49 -9.15 14.68
C VAL A 135 2.49 -8.03 14.38
N LYS A 136 2.43 -7.57 13.12
CA LYS A 136 1.42 -6.60 12.66
C LYS A 136 0.84 -7.01 11.30
N ASP A 137 -0.44 -6.70 11.10
CA ASP A 137 -1.16 -6.89 9.83
C ASP A 137 -0.55 -6.08 8.67
N PHE A 138 -1.03 -6.36 7.45
CA PHE A 138 -0.45 -6.14 6.12
C PHE A 138 -0.09 -4.68 5.68
N ASN A 139 0.22 -3.77 6.59
CA ASN A 139 0.77 -2.45 6.27
C ASN A 139 2.23 -2.34 6.73
N LEU A 140 3.06 -3.29 6.28
CA LEU A 140 4.47 -3.44 6.68
C LEU A 140 5.43 -2.54 5.87
N GLY A 141 4.93 -1.52 5.17
CA GLY A 141 5.79 -0.54 4.51
C GLY A 141 6.48 0.37 5.53
N SER A 142 7.76 0.68 5.36
CA SER A 142 8.43 1.67 6.20
C SER A 142 8.05 3.07 5.72
N PRO A 143 7.24 3.85 6.48
CA PRO A 143 6.96 5.23 6.13
C PRO A 143 8.25 6.04 6.31
N CYS A 144 8.59 6.85 5.31
CA CYS A 144 9.86 7.54 5.27
C CYS A 144 9.69 9.07 5.33
N PRO A 145 9.92 9.68 6.52
CA PRO A 145 10.16 11.12 6.63
C PRO A 145 11.54 11.43 7.26
N PRO A 146 12.29 12.47 6.84
CA PRO A 146 12.34 13.17 5.54
C PRO A 146 13.47 12.64 4.62
N PHE A 147 14.22 11.63 5.04
CA PHE A 147 15.27 11.00 4.25
C PHE A 147 15.14 9.49 4.35
N CYS A 148 14.96 8.83 3.21
CA CYS A 148 15.34 7.43 3.10
C CYS A 148 16.84 7.51 2.86
N ASN A 149 17.66 6.83 3.66
CA ASN A 149 19.08 6.75 3.33
C ASN A 149 19.19 5.97 2.02
N ASP A 150 19.20 6.70 0.91
CA ASP A 150 19.59 6.20 -0.40
C ASP A 150 21.08 5.92 -0.27
N GLY A 151 21.41 4.72 0.21
CA GLY A 151 22.78 4.23 0.34
C GLY A 151 23.45 4.15 -1.03
N GLY A 152 23.84 5.31 -1.58
CA GLY A 152 24.84 5.42 -2.61
C GLY A 152 26.22 5.34 -1.94
N PRO A 153 27.18 4.60 -2.50
CA PRO A 153 28.52 4.53 -1.95
C PRO A 153 29.14 5.94 -1.95
N LYS A 154 29.72 6.34 -0.80
CA LYS A 154 30.65 7.47 -0.72
C LYS A 154 31.99 7.07 -1.34
#